data_AF-A0A1E1W0E9-F1
#
_entry.id   AF-A0A1E1W0E9-F1
#
_cell.length_a   1.000
_cell.length_b   1.000
_cell.length_c   1.000
_cell.angle_alpha   90.00
_cell.angle_beta   90.00
_cell.angle_gamma   90.00
#
_symmetry.space_group_name_H-M   'P 1'
#
loop_
_entity.id
_entity.type
_entity.pdbx_description
1 polymer ?
#
loop_
_entity_poly.entity_id
_entity_poly.type
_entity_poly.pdbx_seq_one_letter_code
_entity_poly.pdbx_strand_id
1 'polypeptide(L)'
;MPSAANAKSEKPASSEATDNSPVRQIMTIIEHKIRNLEKRKSKLTSYRDLQKAGKELNSDQKVAVAKYDEVAQTLEFARDLSKQVSAIATSAEREAKKQAKKEAWVRYAADTSKIREVLLIMDCLMQMGNTEAREDFLNGVNGACKLTEEDLKILDDLYPEVTPKHEVNEEGQPGFHAYTTKAAEHLYAIIDGKPKEIFGTTYTHIKEIVTAVHECGYFDKGADTGMPAAEEPAPLAPEEPAEGVEHEPEDAALYP
;
A
#
# COMPACT_ATOMS: atom_id res chain seq x y z
N MET A 1 2.13 16.21 36.53
CA MET A 1 2.72 16.37 35.19
C MET A 1 3.53 15.11 34.87
N PRO A 2 3.09 14.24 33.95
CA PRO A 2 3.93 13.16 33.45
C PRO A 2 4.69 13.64 32.20
N SER A 3 5.98 13.33 32.21
CA SER A 3 6.97 13.71 31.21
C SER A 3 6.78 12.92 29.92
N ALA A 4 6.69 13.63 28.81
CA ALA A 4 6.86 13.08 27.47
C ALA A 4 8.33 12.73 27.26
N ALA A 5 8.67 11.45 27.05
CA ALA A 5 9.93 11.08 26.44
C ALA A 5 9.88 9.67 25.82
N ASN A 6 10.22 9.64 24.53
CA ASN A 6 10.68 8.49 23.76
C ASN A 6 9.69 7.35 23.44
N ALA A 7 8.70 7.67 22.61
CA ALA A 7 8.36 6.74 21.52
C ALA A 7 9.53 6.72 20.54
N LYS A 8 10.46 5.77 20.71
CA LYS A 8 11.38 5.38 19.65
C LYS A 8 10.51 4.93 18.48
N SER A 9 10.45 5.78 17.46
CA SER A 9 10.03 5.45 16.10
C SER A 9 10.66 4.11 15.73
N GLU A 10 9.87 3.03 15.77
CA GLU A 10 10.20 1.79 15.10
C GLU A 10 10.27 2.11 13.62
N LYS A 11 11.49 2.37 13.14
CA LYS A 11 11.82 2.30 11.73
C LYS A 11 11.27 0.97 11.23
N PRO A 12 10.42 0.95 10.17
CA PRO A 12 10.07 -0.31 9.56
C PRO A 12 11.36 -1.01 9.16
N ALA A 13 11.50 -2.27 9.57
CA ALA A 13 12.60 -3.13 9.20
C ALA A 13 12.59 -3.32 7.67
N SER A 14 13.21 -2.40 6.95
CA SER A 14 13.36 -2.47 5.50
C SER A 14 14.57 -1.64 5.09
N SER A 15 15.74 -2.29 5.12
CA SER A 15 16.90 -1.89 4.30
C SER A 15 18.07 -2.87 4.35
N GLU A 16 18.06 -3.86 5.25
CA GLU A 16 19.16 -4.86 5.37
C GLU A 16 18.75 -6.30 5.02
N ALA A 17 17.61 -6.48 4.35
CA ALA A 17 17.46 -7.65 3.50
C ALA A 17 18.26 -7.38 2.22
N THR A 18 19.54 -7.73 2.24
CA THR A 18 20.38 -7.81 1.05
C THR A 18 19.57 -8.46 -0.08
N ASP A 19 19.52 -7.75 -1.22
CA ASP A 19 18.74 -8.02 -2.42
C ASP A 19 19.00 -9.43 -3.01
N ASN A 20 18.48 -10.45 -2.34
CA ASN A 20 18.61 -11.88 -2.65
C ASN A 20 17.46 -12.38 -3.52
N SER A 21 16.85 -11.49 -4.30
CA SER A 21 15.77 -11.88 -5.20
C SER A 21 16.26 -12.98 -6.16
N PRO A 22 15.40 -13.95 -6.54
CA PRO A 22 15.79 -15.00 -7.48
C PRO A 22 16.41 -14.45 -8.77
N VAL A 23 15.93 -13.28 -9.23
CA VAL A 23 16.47 -12.58 -10.40
C VAL A 23 17.91 -12.09 -10.17
N ARG A 24 18.22 -11.51 -9.01
CA ARG A 24 19.61 -11.11 -8.66
C ARG A 24 20.56 -12.30 -8.57
N GLN A 25 20.08 -13.43 -8.03
CA GLN A 25 20.86 -14.66 -8.00
C GLN A 25 21.18 -15.16 -9.43
N ILE A 26 20.19 -15.14 -10.33
CA ILE A 26 20.39 -15.47 -11.75
C ILE A 26 21.40 -14.53 -12.40
N MET A 27 21.29 -13.21 -12.17
CA MET A 27 22.25 -12.23 -12.68
C MET A 27 23.68 -12.53 -12.20
N THR A 28 23.85 -12.83 -10.92
CA THR A 28 25.15 -13.19 -10.32
C THR A 28 25.76 -14.43 -10.98
N ILE A 29 24.95 -15.46 -11.26
CA ILE A 29 25.40 -16.68 -11.94
C ILE A 29 25.85 -16.37 -13.37
N ILE A 30 25.10 -15.54 -14.11
CA ILE A 30 25.44 -15.15 -15.48
C ILE A 30 26.74 -14.34 -15.50
N GLU A 31 26.92 -13.39 -14.58
CA GLU A 31 28.16 -12.62 -14.45
C GLU A 31 29.37 -13.52 -14.17
N HIS A 32 29.23 -14.51 -13.27
CA HIS A 32 30.28 -15.51 -13.05
C HIS A 32 30.61 -16.28 -14.33
N LYS A 33 29.59 -16.66 -15.10
CA LYS A 33 29.79 -17.36 -16.37
C LYS A 33 30.52 -16.49 -17.39
N ILE A 34 30.16 -15.21 -17.51
CA ILE A 34 30.84 -14.23 -18.37
C ILE A 34 32.31 -14.11 -17.98
N ARG A 35 32.62 -13.86 -16.69
CA ARG A 35 34.00 -13.76 -16.20
C ARG A 35 34.82 -15.01 -16.52
N ASN A 36 34.22 -16.20 -16.37
CA ASN A 36 34.88 -17.46 -16.67
C ASN A 36 35.15 -17.64 -18.18
N LEU A 37 34.19 -17.25 -19.04
CA LEU A 37 34.33 -17.30 -20.49
C LEU A 37 35.36 -16.28 -21.00
N GLU A 38 35.43 -15.09 -20.40
CA GLU A 38 36.45 -14.07 -20.70
C GLU A 38 37.86 -14.57 -20.40
N LYS A 39 38.07 -15.14 -19.21
CA LYS A 39 39.35 -15.77 -18.83
C LYS A 39 39.74 -16.87 -19.80
N ARG A 40 38.79 -17.73 -20.18
CA ARG A 40 39.02 -18.82 -21.15
C ARG A 40 39.35 -18.27 -22.54
N LYS A 41 38.58 -17.32 -23.06
CA LYS A 41 38.81 -16.69 -24.36
C LYS A 41 40.19 -16.04 -24.41
N SER A 42 40.58 -15.27 -23.39
CA SER A 42 41.90 -14.66 -23.29
C SER A 42 43.03 -15.68 -23.37
N LYS A 43 42.94 -16.78 -22.62
CA LYS A 43 43.91 -17.89 -22.68
C LYS A 43 44.00 -18.52 -24.08
N LEU A 44 42.87 -18.71 -24.74
CA LEU A 44 42.84 -19.26 -26.11
C LEU A 44 43.39 -18.27 -27.15
N THR A 45 43.16 -16.96 -26.96
CA THR A 45 43.79 -15.90 -27.77
C THR A 45 45.30 -16.01 -27.68
N SER A 46 45.87 -16.13 -26.47
CA SER A 46 47.31 -16.30 -26.28
C SER A 46 47.87 -17.53 -26.99
N TYR A 47 47.16 -18.66 -27.00
CA TYR A 47 47.58 -19.85 -27.76
C TYR A 47 47.50 -19.64 -29.28
N ARG A 48 46.44 -18.99 -29.79
CA ARG A 48 46.35 -18.61 -31.21
C ARG A 48 47.51 -17.70 -31.62
N ASP A 49 47.89 -16.76 -30.77
CA ASP A 49 48.99 -15.83 -31.04
C ASP A 49 50.35 -16.52 -31.04
N LEU A 50 50.60 -17.45 -30.11
CA LEU A 50 51.81 -18.28 -30.11
C LEU A 50 51.92 -19.14 -31.38
N GLN A 51 50.80 -19.73 -31.81
CA GLN A 51 50.76 -20.53 -33.04
C GLN A 51 51.02 -19.68 -34.28
N LYS A 52 50.45 -18.47 -34.36
CA LYS A 52 50.71 -17.49 -35.44
C LYS A 52 52.17 -17.01 -35.45
N ALA A 53 52.80 -16.92 -34.28
CA ALA A 53 54.22 -16.61 -34.14
C ALA A 53 55.15 -17.80 -34.48
N GLY A 54 54.60 -18.93 -34.97
CA GLY A 54 55.38 -20.09 -35.40
C GLY A 54 55.83 -21.02 -34.28
N LYS A 55 55.36 -20.82 -33.03
CA LYS A 55 55.66 -21.73 -31.92
C LYS A 55 54.75 -22.95 -31.98
N GLU A 56 55.33 -24.12 -31.69
CA GLU A 56 54.59 -25.37 -31.68
C GLU A 56 53.77 -25.50 -30.39
N LEU A 57 52.45 -25.70 -30.55
CA LEU A 57 51.53 -25.99 -29.45
C LEU A 57 51.52 -27.50 -29.14
N ASN A 58 51.33 -27.85 -27.87
CA ASN A 58 51.08 -29.24 -27.49
C ASN A 58 49.68 -29.71 -27.94
N SER A 59 49.41 -31.01 -27.82
CA SER A 59 48.14 -31.61 -28.26
C SER A 59 46.92 -30.94 -27.63
N ASP A 60 46.92 -30.76 -26.31
CA ASP A 60 45.81 -30.16 -25.56
C ASP A 60 45.56 -28.71 -25.93
N GLN A 61 46.63 -27.94 -26.19
CA GLN A 61 46.57 -26.56 -26.65
C GLN A 61 45.96 -26.46 -28.05
N LYS A 62 46.34 -27.35 -28.98
CA LYS A 62 45.74 -27.41 -30.33
C LYS A 62 44.24 -27.71 -30.25
N VAL A 63 43.84 -28.68 -29.42
CA VAL A 63 42.41 -29.01 -29.18
C VAL A 63 41.66 -27.84 -28.53
N ALA A 64 42.28 -27.15 -27.57
CA ALA A 64 41.68 -26.01 -26.89
C ALA A 64 41.46 -24.83 -27.85
N VAL A 65 42.43 -24.54 -28.72
CA VAL A 65 42.35 -23.48 -29.75
C VAL A 65 41.22 -23.77 -30.75
N ALA A 66 40.97 -25.03 -31.09
CA ALA A 66 39.86 -25.41 -31.96
C ALA A 66 38.47 -25.02 -31.39
N LYS A 67 38.34 -24.87 -30.06
CA LYS A 67 37.11 -24.44 -29.38
C LYS A 67 37.00 -22.91 -29.22
N TYR A 68 37.92 -22.13 -29.78
CA TYR A 68 37.93 -20.68 -29.59
C TYR A 68 36.62 -20.03 -30.03
N ASP A 69 36.15 -20.34 -31.24
CA ASP A 69 35.00 -19.64 -31.84
C ASP A 69 33.71 -20.01 -31.09
N GLU A 70 33.58 -21.26 -30.63
CA GLU A 70 32.50 -21.71 -29.73
C GLU A 70 32.50 -20.92 -28.40
N VAL A 71 33.67 -20.77 -27.76
CA VAL A 71 33.82 -19.97 -26.52
C VAL A 71 33.48 -18.50 -26.76
N ALA A 72 33.87 -17.95 -27.92
CA ALA A 72 33.59 -16.57 -28.29
C ALA A 72 32.08 -16.32 -28.50
N GLN A 73 31.39 -17.19 -29.24
CA GLN A 73 29.94 -17.11 -29.45
C GLN A 73 29.17 -17.29 -28.13
N THR A 74 29.58 -18.25 -27.30
CA THR A 74 28.94 -18.48 -25.99
C THR A 74 29.12 -17.28 -25.07
N LEU A 75 30.27 -16.59 -25.12
CA LEU A 75 30.51 -15.36 -24.35
C LEU A 75 29.61 -14.22 -24.82
N GLU A 76 29.45 -14.04 -26.12
CA GLU A 76 28.54 -13.03 -26.68
C GLU A 76 27.09 -13.30 -26.29
N PHE A 77 26.63 -14.54 -26.43
CA PHE A 77 25.32 -14.98 -25.94
C PHE A 77 25.13 -14.70 -24.45
N ALA A 78 26.11 -15.04 -23.61
CA ALA A 78 26.03 -14.81 -22.17
C ALA A 78 25.93 -13.31 -21.83
N ARG A 79 26.63 -12.44 -22.58
CA ARG A 79 26.56 -10.98 -22.41
C ARG A 79 25.20 -10.42 -22.83
N ASP A 80 24.66 -10.87 -23.95
CA ASP A 80 23.33 -10.46 -24.40
C ASP A 80 22.25 -10.94 -23.41
N LEU A 81 22.33 -12.19 -22.95
CA LEU A 81 21.44 -12.73 -21.93
C LEU A 81 21.52 -11.91 -20.62
N SER A 82 22.73 -11.56 -20.16
CA SER A 82 22.92 -10.69 -18.99
C SER A 82 22.23 -9.34 -19.16
N LYS A 83 22.35 -8.73 -20.34
CA LYS A 83 21.69 -7.45 -20.66
C LYS A 83 20.16 -7.58 -20.62
N GLN A 84 19.61 -8.61 -21.27
CA GLN A 84 18.16 -8.85 -21.28
C GLN A 84 17.60 -9.12 -19.88
N VAL A 85 18.26 -9.98 -19.09
CA VAL A 85 17.86 -10.27 -17.70
C VAL A 85 17.92 -9.00 -16.85
N SER A 86 18.94 -8.17 -17.01
CA SER A 86 19.04 -6.89 -16.29
C SER A 86 17.90 -5.95 -16.64
N ALA A 87 17.54 -5.82 -17.92
CA ALA A 87 16.42 -5.01 -18.36
C ALA A 87 15.08 -5.50 -17.78
N ILE A 88 14.87 -6.82 -17.76
CA ILE A 88 13.70 -7.44 -17.12
C ILE A 88 13.68 -7.14 -15.61
N ALA A 89 14.81 -7.28 -14.93
CA ALA A 89 14.93 -7.01 -13.49
C ALA A 89 14.51 -5.57 -13.15
N THR A 90 15.06 -4.59 -13.88
CA THR A 90 14.72 -3.17 -13.70
C THR A 90 13.25 -2.89 -14.02
N SER A 91 12.72 -3.47 -15.10
CA SER A 91 11.30 -3.30 -15.44
C SER A 91 10.37 -3.90 -14.38
N ALA A 92 10.71 -5.07 -13.85
CA ALA A 92 9.94 -5.74 -12.80
C ALA A 92 9.97 -4.93 -11.50
N GLU A 93 11.12 -4.36 -11.13
CA GLU A 93 11.25 -3.50 -9.95
C GLU A 93 10.41 -2.21 -10.10
N ARG A 94 10.42 -1.59 -11.29
CA ARG A 94 9.61 -0.40 -11.57
C ARG A 94 8.12 -0.70 -11.45
N GLU A 95 7.67 -1.82 -12.02
CA GLU A 95 6.25 -2.21 -11.96
C GLU A 95 5.84 -2.62 -10.53
N ALA A 96 6.71 -3.31 -9.79
CA ALA A 96 6.48 -3.65 -8.40
C ALA A 96 6.31 -2.40 -7.52
N LYS A 97 7.16 -1.37 -7.71
CA LYS A 97 7.02 -0.07 -7.01
C LYS A 97 5.71 0.64 -7.36
N LYS A 98 5.34 0.66 -8.64
CA LYS A 98 4.09 1.27 -9.11
C LYS A 98 2.87 0.55 -8.53
N GLN A 99 2.87 -0.78 -8.55
CA GLN A 99 1.80 -1.60 -7.99
C GLN A 99 1.70 -1.43 -6.48
N ALA A 100 2.82 -1.43 -5.74
CA ALA A 100 2.82 -1.18 -4.30
C ALA A 100 2.24 0.20 -3.95
N LYS A 101 2.58 1.24 -4.71
CA LYS A 101 1.99 2.59 -4.54
C LYS A 101 0.48 2.58 -4.79
N LYS A 102 0.03 1.89 -5.84
CA LYS A 102 -1.40 1.76 -6.16
C LYS A 102 -2.16 1.02 -5.07
N GLU A 103 -1.63 -0.11 -4.57
CA GLU A 103 -2.24 -0.88 -3.49
C GLU A 103 -2.30 -0.09 -2.17
N ALA A 104 -1.23 0.65 -1.85
CA ALA A 104 -1.21 1.54 -0.70
C ALA A 104 -2.28 2.63 -0.79
N TRP A 105 -2.45 3.25 -1.97
CA TRP A 105 -3.48 4.25 -2.21
C TRP A 105 -4.89 3.65 -2.13
N VAL A 106 -5.13 2.48 -2.73
CA VAL A 106 -6.43 1.79 -2.66
C VAL A 106 -6.78 1.45 -1.20
N ARG A 107 -5.81 0.96 -0.41
CA ARG A 107 -6.02 0.69 1.02
C ARG A 107 -6.35 1.99 1.77
N TYR A 108 -5.58 3.06 1.56
CA TYR A 108 -5.83 4.36 2.17
C TYR A 108 -7.22 4.92 1.85
N ALA A 109 -7.64 4.84 0.58
CA ALA A 109 -8.95 5.30 0.15
C ALA A 109 -10.08 4.45 0.79
N ALA A 110 -9.91 3.14 0.86
CA ALA A 110 -10.87 2.25 1.52
C ALA A 110 -10.98 2.52 3.02
N ASP A 111 -9.85 2.71 3.72
CA ASP A 111 -9.83 3.00 5.16
C ASP A 111 -10.44 4.38 5.45
N THR A 112 -10.13 5.39 4.63
CA THR A 112 -10.73 6.73 4.72
C THR A 112 -12.23 6.68 4.48
N SER A 113 -12.69 5.88 3.51
CA SER A 113 -14.12 5.65 3.30
C SER A 113 -14.77 5.00 4.52
N LYS A 114 -14.15 4.00 5.14
CA LYS A 114 -14.69 3.38 6.37
C LYS A 114 -14.77 4.37 7.53
N ILE A 115 -13.76 5.21 7.71
CA ILE A 115 -13.79 6.27 8.74
C ILE A 115 -14.92 7.26 8.47
N ARG A 116 -15.13 7.67 7.21
CA ARG A 116 -16.29 8.51 6.84
C ARG A 116 -17.61 7.84 7.23
N GLU A 117 -17.80 6.56 6.92
CA GLU A 117 -19.02 5.84 7.29
C GLU A 117 -19.22 5.75 8.81
N VAL A 118 -18.15 5.57 9.59
CA VAL A 118 -18.22 5.65 11.07
C VAL A 118 -18.76 7.02 11.51
N LEU A 119 -18.26 8.11 10.92
CA LEU A 119 -18.71 9.47 11.25
C LEU A 119 -20.19 9.67 10.90
N LEU A 120 -20.67 9.12 9.78
CA LEU A 120 -22.08 9.20 9.39
C LEU A 120 -22.99 8.41 10.35
N ILE A 121 -22.57 7.22 10.80
CA ILE A 121 -23.32 6.45 11.80
C ILE A 121 -23.39 7.24 13.11
N MET A 122 -22.27 7.79 13.58
CA MET A 122 -22.24 8.58 14.81
C MET A 122 -23.09 9.84 14.71
N ASP A 123 -23.02 10.56 13.59
CA ASP A 123 -23.86 11.74 13.36
C ASP A 123 -25.35 11.38 13.39
N CYS A 124 -25.76 10.35 12.65
CA CYS A 124 -27.14 9.87 12.65
C CYS A 124 -27.64 9.59 14.07
N LEU A 125 -26.84 8.87 14.88
CA LEU A 125 -27.19 8.57 16.27
C LEU A 125 -27.27 9.82 17.15
N MET A 126 -26.35 10.77 16.99
CA MET A 126 -26.37 12.03 17.73
C MET A 126 -27.60 12.88 17.38
N GLN A 127 -27.95 12.96 16.09
CA GLN A 127 -29.08 13.75 15.60
C GLN A 127 -30.43 13.17 16.07
N MET A 128 -30.54 11.86 16.23
CA MET A 128 -31.75 11.22 16.77
C MET A 128 -31.99 11.51 18.26
N GLY A 129 -31.00 12.11 18.95
CA GLY A 129 -31.19 12.68 20.29
C GLY A 129 -32.01 13.98 20.30
N ASN A 130 -32.25 14.61 19.15
CA ASN A 130 -33.11 15.78 19.03
C ASN A 130 -34.58 15.36 18.84
N THR A 131 -35.44 15.72 19.80
CA THR A 131 -36.87 15.39 19.79
C THR A 131 -37.60 15.89 18.54
N GLU A 132 -37.32 17.11 18.08
CA GLU A 132 -37.98 17.68 16.88
C GLU A 132 -37.61 16.90 15.62
N ALA A 133 -36.31 16.63 15.43
CA ALA A 133 -35.84 15.81 14.31
C ALA A 133 -36.48 14.42 14.37
N ARG A 134 -36.52 13.81 15.55
CA ARG A 134 -37.10 12.48 15.74
C ARG A 134 -38.59 12.44 15.39
N GLU A 135 -39.36 13.45 15.78
CA GLU A 135 -40.78 13.59 15.39
C GLU A 135 -40.93 13.76 13.87
N ASP A 136 -40.04 14.52 13.24
CA ASP A 136 -40.06 14.73 11.79
C ASP A 136 -39.78 13.43 11.02
N PHE A 137 -38.78 12.64 11.44
CA PHE A 137 -38.49 11.33 10.87
C PHE A 137 -39.62 10.31 11.13
N LEU A 138 -40.22 10.32 12.32
CA LEU A 138 -41.34 9.42 12.63
C LEU A 138 -42.57 9.70 11.74
N ASN A 139 -42.83 10.99 11.48
CA ASN A 139 -43.97 11.41 10.67
C ASN A 139 -43.67 11.51 9.17
N GLY A 140 -42.39 11.53 8.77
CA GLY A 140 -41.95 11.75 7.38
C GLY A 140 -42.27 13.15 6.87
N VAL A 141 -42.04 14.17 7.71
CA VAL A 141 -42.38 15.58 7.42
C VAL A 141 -41.11 16.44 7.38
N ASN A 142 -41.25 17.70 6.94
CA ASN A 142 -40.13 18.65 6.84
C ASN A 142 -38.92 18.14 6.05
N GLY A 143 -39.14 17.21 5.11
CA GLY A 143 -38.14 16.58 4.25
C GLY A 143 -37.33 15.45 4.90
N ALA A 144 -37.71 15.00 6.11
CA ALA A 144 -37.20 13.77 6.67
C ALA A 144 -37.79 12.56 5.93
N CYS A 145 -36.98 11.51 5.72
CA CYS A 145 -37.53 10.21 5.33
C CYS A 145 -38.34 9.63 6.48
N LYS A 146 -39.36 8.82 6.18
CA LYS A 146 -40.17 8.20 7.24
C LYS A 146 -39.43 7.01 7.85
N LEU A 147 -39.21 7.04 9.17
CA LEU A 147 -38.73 5.94 9.98
C LEU A 147 -39.87 5.36 10.84
N THR A 148 -39.83 4.07 11.11
CA THR A 148 -40.78 3.41 12.03
C THR A 148 -40.39 3.63 13.49
N GLU A 149 -41.31 3.37 14.43
CA GLU A 149 -40.98 3.36 15.86
C GLU A 149 -39.92 2.30 16.17
N GLU A 150 -39.97 1.16 15.48
CA GLU A 150 -38.97 0.11 15.57
C GLU A 150 -37.59 0.56 15.08
N ASP A 151 -37.51 1.30 13.96
CA ASP A 151 -36.24 1.85 13.45
C ASP A 151 -35.60 2.79 14.46
N LEU A 152 -36.40 3.69 15.04
CA LEU A 152 -35.92 4.63 16.04
C LEU A 152 -35.47 3.92 17.31
N LYS A 153 -36.18 2.87 17.73
CA LYS A 153 -35.76 2.04 18.87
C LYS A 153 -34.44 1.31 18.60
N ILE A 154 -34.23 0.81 17.38
CA ILE A 154 -32.96 0.17 16.98
C ILE A 154 -31.79 1.15 17.14
N LEU A 155 -31.98 2.42 16.78
CA LEU A 155 -30.96 3.47 16.96
C LEU A 155 -30.71 3.77 18.45
N ASP A 156 -31.75 3.80 19.28
CA ASP A 156 -31.62 3.98 20.73
C ASP A 156 -30.86 2.81 21.39
N ASP A 157 -31.13 1.58 20.96
CA ASP A 157 -30.47 0.37 21.46
C ASP A 157 -29.00 0.29 20.97
N LEU A 158 -28.71 0.79 19.76
CA LEU A 158 -27.36 0.83 19.20
C LEU A 158 -26.47 1.88 19.87
N TYR A 159 -26.99 3.07 20.18
CA TYR A 159 -26.22 4.19 20.71
C TYR A 159 -25.30 3.81 21.89
N PRO A 160 -25.77 3.21 23.00
CA PRO A 160 -24.90 2.87 24.12
C PRO A 160 -23.84 1.81 23.78
N GLU A 161 -24.07 0.96 22.78
CA GLU A 161 -23.13 -0.10 22.36
C GLU A 161 -21.96 0.45 21.53
N VAL A 162 -22.14 1.61 20.89
CA VAL A 162 -21.08 2.28 20.12
C VAL A 162 -20.51 3.53 20.79
N THR A 163 -21.08 3.96 21.92
CA THR A 163 -20.55 5.04 22.77
C THR A 163 -20.18 4.54 24.17
N PRO A 164 -19.15 3.68 24.31
CA PRO A 164 -18.77 3.10 25.59
C PRO A 164 -18.32 4.16 26.58
N LYS A 165 -18.68 4.00 27.86
CA LYS A 165 -18.28 4.88 28.96
C LYS A 165 -17.14 4.26 29.77
N HIS A 166 -16.36 5.10 30.45
CA HIS A 166 -15.30 4.68 31.39
C HIS A 166 -15.86 4.15 32.72
N GLU A 167 -16.83 3.26 32.65
CA GLU A 167 -17.47 2.66 33.81
C GLU A 167 -16.81 1.31 34.15
N VAL A 168 -16.80 0.96 35.44
CA VAL A 168 -16.40 -0.38 35.89
C VAL A 168 -17.57 -1.34 35.70
N ASN A 169 -17.28 -2.60 35.38
CA ASN A 169 -18.33 -3.63 35.31
C ASN A 169 -18.90 -3.95 36.71
N GLU A 170 -19.91 -4.82 36.78
CA GLU A 170 -20.54 -5.24 38.04
C GLU A 170 -19.55 -5.85 39.06
N GLU A 171 -18.39 -6.31 38.58
CA GLU A 171 -17.30 -6.88 39.39
C GLU A 171 -16.23 -5.83 39.79
N GLY A 172 -16.46 -4.56 39.50
CA GLY A 172 -15.54 -3.46 39.81
C GLY A 172 -14.30 -3.39 38.92
N GLN A 173 -14.27 -4.12 37.80
CA GLN A 173 -13.13 -4.18 36.88
C GLN A 173 -13.26 -3.16 35.74
N PRO A 174 -12.16 -2.52 35.32
CA PRO A 174 -12.16 -1.62 34.16
C PRO A 174 -12.35 -2.42 32.86
N GLY A 175 -13.49 -2.22 32.18
CA GLY A 175 -13.85 -2.93 30.95
C GLY A 175 -13.72 -2.12 29.65
N PHE A 176 -13.34 -0.84 29.74
CA PHE A 176 -13.41 0.12 28.62
C PHE A 176 -12.70 -0.36 27.33
N HIS A 177 -11.55 -1.04 27.44
CA HIS A 177 -10.84 -1.56 26.27
C HIS A 177 -11.64 -2.66 25.54
N ALA A 178 -12.30 -3.54 26.28
CA ALA A 178 -13.17 -4.56 25.70
C ALA A 178 -14.41 -3.92 25.06
N TYR A 179 -15.01 -2.93 25.72
CA TYR A 179 -16.18 -2.22 25.20
C TYR A 179 -15.87 -1.43 23.93
N THR A 180 -14.72 -0.77 23.86
CA THR A 180 -14.27 -0.07 22.65
C THR A 180 -13.99 -1.03 21.49
N THR A 181 -13.46 -2.23 21.78
CA THR A 181 -13.30 -3.28 20.76
C THR A 181 -14.67 -3.74 20.24
N LYS A 182 -15.63 -4.02 21.13
CA LYS A 182 -16.99 -4.42 20.75
C LYS A 182 -17.72 -3.32 19.95
N ALA A 183 -17.58 -2.06 20.36
CA ALA A 183 -18.11 -0.91 19.61
C ALA A 183 -17.56 -0.85 18.17
N ALA A 184 -16.24 -1.04 18.01
CA ALA A 184 -15.61 -1.09 16.70
C ALA A 184 -16.13 -2.25 15.84
N GLU A 185 -16.38 -3.42 16.44
CA GLU A 185 -16.98 -4.57 15.74
C GLU A 185 -18.40 -4.30 15.26
N HIS A 186 -19.23 -3.63 16.08
CA HIS A 186 -20.57 -3.20 15.69
C HIS A 186 -20.51 -2.24 14.50
N LEU A 187 -19.72 -1.16 14.60
CA LEU A 187 -19.56 -0.18 13.53
C LEU A 187 -19.05 -0.82 12.24
N TYR A 188 -18.04 -1.69 12.34
CA TYR A 188 -17.52 -2.42 11.19
C TYR A 188 -18.60 -3.30 10.54
N ALA A 189 -19.41 -4.00 11.34
CA ALA A 189 -20.48 -4.85 10.83
C ALA A 189 -21.62 -4.06 10.16
N ILE A 190 -21.93 -2.86 10.65
CA ILE A 190 -22.87 -1.92 10.02
C ILE A 190 -22.32 -1.45 8.68
N ILE A 191 -21.07 -0.99 8.63
CA ILE A 191 -20.44 -0.49 7.39
C ILE A 191 -20.42 -1.56 6.30
N ASP A 192 -20.06 -2.80 6.65
CA ASP A 192 -20.07 -3.93 5.72
C ASP A 192 -21.49 -4.44 5.40
N GLY A 193 -22.52 -3.97 6.12
CA GLY A 193 -23.91 -4.39 5.93
C GLY A 193 -24.11 -5.89 6.17
N LYS A 194 -23.50 -6.43 7.23
CA LYS A 194 -23.50 -7.88 7.48
C LYS A 194 -24.92 -8.41 7.78
N PRO A 195 -25.34 -9.56 7.24
CA PRO A 195 -26.67 -10.15 7.49
C PRO A 195 -26.73 -10.89 8.84
N LYS A 196 -26.06 -10.36 9.88
CA LYS A 196 -26.05 -10.93 11.23
C LYS A 196 -27.08 -10.22 12.09
N GLU A 197 -27.85 -10.99 12.85
CA GLU A 197 -28.89 -10.46 13.73
C GLU A 197 -28.31 -9.71 14.94
N ILE A 198 -28.92 -8.58 15.27
CA ILE A 198 -28.60 -7.71 16.40
C ILE A 198 -29.81 -6.80 16.71
N PHE A 199 -30.11 -6.52 17.98
CA PHE A 199 -31.21 -5.63 18.40
C PHE A 199 -32.59 -5.97 17.79
N GLY A 200 -32.85 -7.26 17.52
CA GLY A 200 -34.10 -7.68 16.85
C GLY A 200 -34.17 -7.35 15.36
N THR A 201 -33.05 -6.95 14.75
CA THR A 201 -32.90 -6.66 13.31
C THR A 201 -31.57 -7.23 12.79
N THR A 202 -31.02 -6.73 11.68
CA THR A 202 -29.69 -7.05 11.15
C THR A 202 -28.83 -5.80 10.96
N TYR A 203 -27.50 -5.96 10.89
CA TYR A 203 -26.62 -4.82 10.56
C TYR A 203 -26.89 -4.24 9.17
N THR A 204 -27.38 -5.05 8.22
CA THR A 204 -27.82 -4.57 6.90
C THR A 204 -28.95 -3.55 7.03
N HIS A 205 -29.98 -3.84 7.83
CA HIS A 205 -31.09 -2.92 8.07
C HIS A 205 -30.65 -1.63 8.78
N ILE A 206 -29.76 -1.74 9.77
CA ILE A 206 -29.18 -0.56 10.44
C ILE A 206 -28.45 0.34 9.44
N LYS A 207 -27.68 -0.25 8.51
CA LYS A 207 -27.01 0.49 7.45
C LYS A 207 -28.03 1.21 6.56
N GLU A 208 -29.10 0.53 6.16
CA GLU A 208 -30.17 1.10 5.35
C GLU A 208 -30.84 2.30 6.03
N ILE A 209 -31.12 2.21 7.34
CA ILE A 209 -31.64 3.33 8.13
C ILE A 209 -30.68 4.53 8.07
N VAL A 210 -29.39 4.31 8.41
CA VAL A 210 -28.38 5.38 8.42
C VAL A 210 -28.22 6.01 7.03
N THR A 211 -28.19 5.20 5.98
CA THR A 211 -28.12 5.67 4.59
C THR A 211 -29.35 6.51 4.23
N ALA A 212 -30.57 6.05 4.55
CA ALA A 212 -31.80 6.79 4.27
C ALA A 212 -31.85 8.15 4.99
N VAL A 213 -31.39 8.20 6.25
CA VAL A 213 -31.33 9.44 7.05
C VAL A 213 -30.43 10.48 6.38
N HIS A 214 -29.28 10.09 5.86
CA HIS A 214 -28.35 11.02 5.18
C HIS A 214 -28.79 11.33 3.74
N GLU A 215 -29.26 10.35 2.98
CA GLU A 215 -29.68 10.55 1.58
C GLU A 215 -30.94 11.40 1.43
N CYS A 216 -31.79 11.51 2.48
CA CYS A 216 -32.96 12.38 2.44
C CYS A 216 -32.63 13.88 2.54
N GLY A 217 -31.39 14.23 2.90
CA GLY A 217 -30.90 15.62 2.96
C GLY A 217 -31.59 16.50 4.02
N TYR A 218 -32.27 15.90 5.00
CA TYR A 218 -32.97 16.63 6.07
C TYR A 218 -32.02 17.57 6.83
N PHE A 219 -30.83 17.08 7.18
CA PHE A 219 -29.83 17.82 7.96
C PHE A 219 -28.99 18.81 7.13
N ASP A 220 -29.06 18.76 5.79
CA ASP A 220 -28.29 19.64 4.91
C ASP A 220 -28.92 21.04 4.74
N LYS A 221 -30.19 21.20 5.16
CA LYS A 221 -30.98 22.42 4.92
C LYS A 221 -30.44 23.67 5.60
N GLY A 222 -29.62 23.53 6.64
CA GLY A 222 -28.92 24.63 7.30
C GLY A 222 -27.60 25.04 6.64
N ALA A 223 -27.09 24.24 5.69
CA ALA A 223 -25.77 24.45 5.06
C ALA A 223 -25.83 25.27 3.76
N ASP A 224 -27.02 25.66 3.28
CA ASP A 224 -27.20 26.47 2.07
C ASP A 224 -26.73 27.94 2.22
N THR A 225 -26.19 28.31 3.39
CA THR A 225 -25.39 29.54 3.54
C THR A 225 -23.92 29.26 3.26
N GLY A 226 -23.58 29.02 1.99
CA GLY A 226 -22.29 29.38 1.40
C GLY A 226 -21.07 28.55 1.80
N MET A 227 -21.10 27.23 1.61
CA MET A 227 -19.85 26.44 1.54
C MET A 227 -19.54 26.13 0.07
N PRO A 228 -18.33 26.44 -0.44
CA PRO A 228 -17.97 26.09 -1.81
C PRO A 228 -17.92 24.57 -1.91
N ALA A 229 -18.40 24.05 -3.04
CA ALA A 229 -18.37 22.63 -3.38
C ALA A 229 -17.00 22.04 -3.02
N ALA A 230 -17.00 20.99 -2.21
CA ALA A 230 -15.79 20.25 -1.89
C ALA A 230 -15.14 19.80 -3.21
N GLU A 231 -13.99 20.40 -3.55
CA GLU A 231 -13.13 19.85 -4.58
C GLU A 231 -12.84 18.39 -4.20
N GLU A 232 -13.14 17.47 -5.11
CA GLU A 232 -12.61 16.11 -5.05
C GLU A 232 -11.11 16.22 -4.74
N PRO A 233 -10.58 15.45 -3.76
CA PRO A 233 -9.16 15.51 -3.47
C PRO A 233 -8.42 15.13 -4.74
N ALA A 234 -7.77 16.12 -5.34
CA ALA A 234 -6.94 15.92 -6.52
C ALA A 234 -6.01 14.73 -6.25
N PRO A 235 -5.87 13.79 -7.20
CA PRO A 235 -4.95 12.69 -7.02
C PRO A 235 -3.58 13.27 -6.74
N LEU A 236 -3.04 12.99 -5.54
CA LEU A 236 -1.67 13.36 -5.15
C LEU A 236 -0.74 12.94 -6.28
N ALA A 237 -0.31 13.94 -7.06
CA ALA A 237 0.60 13.74 -8.17
C ALA A 237 1.82 12.99 -7.62
N PRO A 238 2.35 11.98 -8.34
CA PRO A 238 3.62 11.41 -7.97
C PRO A 238 4.65 12.54 -7.92
N GLU A 239 5.28 12.76 -6.75
CA GLU A 239 6.55 13.46 -6.70
C GLU A 239 7.45 12.82 -7.76
N GLU A 240 7.77 13.59 -8.80
CA GLU A 240 8.80 13.20 -9.74
C GLU A 240 10.11 13.07 -8.95
N PRO A 241 10.86 11.96 -9.11
CA PRO A 241 12.16 11.87 -8.51
C PRO A 241 13.01 12.98 -9.13
N ALA A 242 13.56 13.86 -8.30
CA ALA A 242 14.55 14.84 -8.69
C ALA A 242 15.63 14.14 -9.53
N GLU A 243 15.70 14.49 -10.82
CA GLU A 243 16.80 14.07 -11.69
C GLU A 243 18.11 14.50 -11.06
N GLY A 244 19.02 13.53 -10.94
CA GLY A 244 20.33 13.74 -10.35
C GLY A 244 21.08 14.82 -11.11
N VAL A 245 21.52 15.84 -10.39
CA VAL A 245 22.53 16.77 -10.88
C VAL A 245 23.81 15.97 -11.09
N GLU A 246 24.10 15.64 -12.35
CA GLU A 246 25.41 15.18 -12.78
C GLU A 246 26.43 16.28 -12.44
N HIS A 247 27.32 15.99 -11.51
CA HIS A 247 28.47 16.84 -11.26
C HIS A 247 29.55 16.43 -12.27
N GLU A 248 29.74 17.25 -13.31
CA GLU A 248 30.93 17.15 -14.15
C GLU A 248 32.20 17.38 -13.31
N PRO A 249 33.33 16.72 -13.65
CA PRO A 249 34.62 17.03 -13.07
C PRO A 249 35.23 18.23 -13.82
N GLU A 250 35.38 19.37 -13.15
CA GLU A 250 36.20 20.47 -13.68
C GLU A 250 37.68 20.06 -13.67
N ASP A 251 38.21 19.85 -14.87
CA ASP A 251 39.63 19.82 -15.17
C ASP A 251 40.10 21.27 -15.36
N ALA A 252 40.95 21.76 -14.45
CA ALA A 252 41.60 23.07 -14.60
C ALA A 252 43.05 23.04 -14.07
N ALA A 253 43.91 22.55 -14.96
CA ALA A 253 45.24 23.06 -15.31
C ALA A 253 45.91 24.17 -14.44
N LEU A 254 47.16 23.86 -14.04
CA LEU A 254 48.39 24.66 -14.19
C LEU A 254 48.49 26.09 -13.57
N TYR A 255 49.25 26.17 -12.46
CA TYR A 255 50.36 27.11 -12.12
C TYR A 255 50.12 28.65 -12.13
N PRO A 256 50.90 29.48 -11.39
CA PRO A 256 52.33 29.36 -11.01
C PRO A 256 52.65 29.00 -9.55
#